data_AF-A0A2U3LX53-F1
#
_entry.id   AF-A0A2U3LX53-F1
#
_cell.length_a   1.000
_cell.length_b   1.000
_cell.length_c   1.000
_cell.angle_alpha   90.00
_cell.angle_beta   90.00
_cell.angle_gamma   90.00
#
_symmetry.space_group_name_H-M   'P 1'
#
loop_
_entity.id
_entity.type
_entity.pdbx_description
1 polymer ?
#
loop_
_entity_poly.entity_id
_entity_poly.type
_entity_poly.pdbx_seq_one_letter_code
_entity_poly.pdbx_strand_id
1 'polypeptide(L)' 'MTESNRGGARKGAGRTPLDDALRKKGHKIYLLQNEFNYINKYGMGTSFSEKVVEILLVELERRKC' A
#
# COMPACT_ATOMS: atom_id res chain seq x y z
N MET A 1 2.44 -34.48 36.23
CA MET A 1 2.87 -34.11 34.86
C MET A 1 1.88 -33.08 34.35
N THR A 2 2.29 -31.83 34.23
CA THR A 2 1.43 -30.73 33.78
C THR A 2 1.42 -30.70 32.25
N GLU A 3 0.31 -31.14 31.66
CA GLU A 3 0.11 -31.05 30.21
C GLU A 3 0.02 -29.57 29.79
N SER A 4 1.04 -29.09 29.07
CA SER A 4 1.02 -27.75 28.50
C SER A 4 0.15 -27.74 27.24
N ASN A 5 -1.07 -27.20 27.33
CA ASN A 5 -1.95 -26.90 26.19
C ASN A 5 -1.45 -25.71 25.35
N ARG A 6 -0.16 -25.69 24.98
CA ARG A 6 0.36 -24.70 24.04
C ARG A 6 0.08 -25.22 22.64
N GLY A 7 -0.92 -24.64 21.97
CA GLY A 7 -1.22 -24.90 20.56
C GLY A 7 0.04 -24.69 19.72
N GLY A 8 0.75 -25.78 19.42
CA GLY A 8 1.99 -25.76 18.67
C GLY A 8 1.73 -25.26 17.26
N ALA A 9 2.44 -24.20 16.85
CA ALA A 9 2.49 -23.76 15.47
C ALA A 9 2.86 -24.96 14.57
N ARG A 10 1.90 -25.43 13.77
CA ARG A 10 2.12 -26.52 12.82
C ARG A 10 2.78 -25.94 11.57
N LYS A 11 3.62 -26.71 10.86
CA LYS A 11 4.08 -26.35 9.51
C LYS A 11 2.82 -26.13 8.64
N GLY A 12 2.60 -24.91 8.16
CA GLY A 12 1.38 -24.51 7.43
C GLY A 12 0.26 -23.88 8.28
N ALA A 13 0.44 -23.75 9.60
CA ALA A 13 -0.45 -22.97 10.45
C ALA A 13 -0.06 -21.49 10.37
N GLY A 14 -0.49 -20.81 9.31
CA GLY A 14 -0.28 -19.40 9.08
C GLY A 14 -0.60 -19.01 7.63
N ARG A 15 -0.82 -17.71 7.39
CA ARG A 15 -0.82 -17.20 6.02
C ARG A 15 0.63 -17.15 5.54
N THR A 16 0.91 -17.68 4.36
CA THR A 16 2.20 -17.43 3.69
C THR A 16 2.37 -15.91 3.57
N PRO A 17 3.47 -15.34 4.11
CA PRO A 17 3.70 -13.91 3.99
C PRO A 17 3.78 -13.57 2.51
N LEU A 18 3.13 -12.48 2.12
CA LEU A 18 3.20 -11.96 0.76
C LEU A 18 4.66 -11.61 0.44
N ASP A 19 5.11 -11.89 -0.78
CA ASP A 19 6.41 -11.43 -1.27
C ASP A 19 6.58 -9.93 -0.99
N ASP A 20 7.77 -9.53 -0.54
CA ASP A 20 8.09 -8.14 -0.25
C ASP A 20 7.93 -7.24 -1.47
N ALA A 21 8.11 -7.78 -2.69
CA ALA A 21 7.87 -7.06 -3.95
C ALA A 21 6.38 -6.73 -4.17
N LEU A 22 5.48 -7.53 -3.62
CA LEU A 22 4.03 -7.35 -3.76
C LEU A 22 3.43 -6.59 -2.57
N ARG A 23 4.20 -6.40 -1.51
CA ARG A 23 3.74 -5.74 -0.29
C ARG A 23 3.72 -4.23 -0.49
N LYS A 24 2.51 -3.67 -0.57
CA LYS A 24 2.32 -2.21 -0.61
C LYS A 24 2.90 -1.58 0.66
N LYS A 25 3.75 -0.56 0.49
CA LYS A 25 4.27 0.26 1.60
C LYS A 25 3.45 1.54 1.72
N GLY A 26 2.82 1.74 2.87
CA GLY A 26 2.08 2.96 3.17
C GLY A 26 3.04 4.06 3.62
N HIS A 27 2.96 5.22 2.98
CA HIS A 27 3.68 6.42 3.39
C HIS A 27 2.68 7.55 3.65
N LYS A 28 2.90 8.31 4.74
CA LYS A 28 2.13 9.53 5.01
C LYS A 28 2.82 10.69 4.31
N ILE A 29 2.04 11.50 3.60
CA ILE A 29 2.47 12.73 2.97
C ILE A 29 1.57 13.87 3.46
N TYR A 30 2.11 15.08 3.46
CA TYR A 30 1.33 16.28 3.71
C TYR A 30 0.97 16.92 2.37
N LEU A 31 -0.27 17.38 2.27
CA LEU A 31 -0.81 18.03 1.08
C LEU A 31 -1.51 19.32 1.50
N LEU A 32 -1.43 20.33 0.66
CA LEU A 32 -2.29 21.49 0.74
C LEU A 32 -3.71 21.12 0.29
N GLN A 33 -4.69 21.90 0.73
CA GLN A 33 -6.11 21.64 0.41
C GLN A 33 -6.39 21.69 -1.10
N ASN A 34 -5.72 22.59 -1.82
CA ASN A 34 -5.84 22.69 -3.28
C ASN A 34 -5.26 21.45 -3.99
N GLU A 35 -4.15 20.89 -3.52
CA GLU A 35 -3.56 19.65 -4.04
C GLU A 35 -4.48 18.46 -3.80
N PHE A 36 -5.03 18.34 -2.60
CA PHE A 36 -6.04 17.31 -2.29
C PHE A 36 -7.26 17.41 -3.22
N ASN A 37 -7.78 18.62 -3.43
CA ASN A 37 -8.91 18.85 -4.32
C ASN A 37 -8.55 18.53 -5.78
N TYR A 38 -7.35 18.90 -6.21
CA TYR A 38 -6.84 18.61 -7.55
C TYR A 38 -6.78 17.09 -7.79
N ILE A 39 -6.15 16.35 -6.88
CA ILE A 39 -6.02 14.89 -6.99
C ILE A 39 -7.40 14.22 -7.05
N ASN A 40 -8.36 14.67 -6.22
CA ASN A 40 -9.70 14.10 -6.23
C ASN A 40 -10.45 14.36 -7.55
N LYS A 41 -10.26 15.55 -8.14
CA LYS A 41 -10.95 15.96 -9.37
C LYS A 41 -10.34 15.38 -10.63
N TYR A 42 -9.00 15.29 -10.71
CA TYR A 42 -8.28 14.98 -11.95
C TYR A 42 -7.58 13.63 -11.95
N GLY A 43 -7.29 13.05 -10.78
CA GLY A 43 -6.62 11.75 -10.71
C GLY A 43 -7.54 10.60 -11.11
N MET A 44 -6.97 9.60 -11.77
CA MET A 44 -7.70 8.40 -12.18
C MET A 44 -7.51 7.26 -11.17
N GLY A 45 -8.61 6.64 -10.75
CA GLY A 45 -8.58 5.55 -9.78
C GLY A 45 -9.83 5.50 -8.90
N THR A 46 -10.05 4.37 -8.25
CA THR A 46 -11.22 4.13 -7.40
C THR A 46 -11.04 4.71 -6.00
N SER A 47 -9.79 4.81 -5.54
CA SER A 47 -9.42 5.36 -4.24
C SER A 47 -8.50 6.57 -4.37
N PHE A 48 -8.45 7.42 -3.33
CA PHE A 48 -7.52 8.55 -3.29
C PHE A 48 -6.07 8.10 -3.49
N SER A 49 -5.67 7.00 -2.85
CA SER A 49 -4.33 6.44 -3.00
C SER A 49 -4.02 6.01 -4.43
N GLU A 50 -4.97 5.40 -5.15
CA GLU A 50 -4.79 5.04 -6.56
C GLU A 50 -4.63 6.29 -7.44
N LYS A 51 -5.45 7.31 -7.21
CA LYS A 51 -5.34 8.61 -7.90
C LYS A 51 -3.98 9.26 -7.69
N VAL A 52 -3.46 9.25 -6.46
CA VAL A 52 -2.11 9.75 -6.15
C VAL A 52 -1.05 8.96 -6.89
N VAL A 53 -1.13 7.63 -6.87
CA VAL A 53 -0.16 6.75 -7.54
C VAL A 53 -0.19 6.97 -9.05
N GLU A 54 -1.36 7.12 -9.66
CA GLU A 54 -1.49 7.37 -11.10
C GLU A 54 -0.78 8.67 -11.51
N ILE A 55 -1.12 9.79 -10.87
CA ILE A 55 -0.48 11.09 -11.14
C ILE A 55 1.04 11.02 -10.91
N LEU A 56 1.48 10.39 -9.81
CA LEU A 56 2.89 10.24 -9.48
C LEU A 56 3.63 9.46 -10.58
N LEU A 57 3.09 8.33 -11.03
CA LEU A 57 3.74 7.50 -12.05
C LEU A 57 3.83 8.21 -13.39
N VAL A 58 2.77 8.93 -13.80
CA VAL A 58 2.78 9.74 -15.02
C VAL A 58 3.87 10.80 -14.96
N GLU A 59 4.00 11.50 -13.83
CA GLU A 59 5.02 12.54 -13.65
C GLU A 59 6.45 11.96 -13.58
N LEU A 60 6.64 10.83 -12.91
CA LEU A 60 7.93 10.14 -12.87
C LEU A 60 8.37 9.70 -14.27
N GLU A 61 7.45 9.22 -15.10
CA GLU A 61 7.76 8.82 -16.47
C GLU A 61 8.11 10.02 -17.34
N ARG A 62 7.40 11.15 -17.17
CA ARG A 62 7.74 12.41 -17.85
C ARG A 62 9.14 12.93 -17.52
N ARG A 63 9.63 12.74 -16.29
CA ARG A 63 10.94 13.24 -15.84
C ARG A 63 12.14 12.37 -16.24
N LYS A 64 11.90 11.11 -16.60
CA LYS A 64 12.96 10.22 -17.13
C LYS A 64 13.36 10.58 -18.56
N CYS A 65 12.57 11.41 -19.23
CA CYS A 65 12.68 11.78 -20.64
C CYS A 65 13.02 13.26 -20.80
#